data_AF-A0A535Z671-F1
#
_entry.id   AF-A0A535Z671-F1
#
_cell.length_a   1.000
_cell.length_b   1.000
_cell.length_c   1.000
_cell.angle_alpha   90.00
_cell.angle_beta   90.00
_cell.angle_gamma   90.00
#
_symmetry.space_group_name_H-M   'P 1'
#
loop_
_entity.id
_entity.type
_entity.pdbx_description
1 polymer ?
#
loop_
_entity_poly.entity_id
_entity_poly.type
_entity_poly.pdbx_seq_one_letter_code
_entity_poly.pdbx_strand_id
1 'polypeptide(L)'
;MISRSNRYERWDGSQEPLGRDAEDLFDRLAEDLFQGGDFDYALHRLMSRGWRDRQGHKLPGFEEMLERLRQKRLQQLKRYNLNDVFGNIREKLNDILRRERQGINDRLEQAPESAEEEAAGTRPPAGRRGRHHPSAQRLRVHG
;
A
#
# COMPACT_ATOMS: atom_id res chain seq x y z
N MET A 1 11.61 4.64 2.39
CA MET A 1 11.97 4.29 1.00
C MET A 1 12.59 5.52 0.36
N ILE A 2 13.84 5.45 -0.09
CA ILE A 2 14.53 6.59 -0.73
C ILE A 2 14.17 6.56 -2.22
N SER A 3 13.25 7.43 -2.65
CA SER A 3 13.00 7.67 -4.07
C SER A 3 14.25 8.33 -4.66
N ARG A 4 14.95 7.63 -5.55
CA ARG A 4 16.03 8.26 -6.34
C ARG A 4 15.35 9.25 -7.28
N SER A 5 15.46 10.54 -6.98
CA SER A 5 15.03 11.60 -7.90
C SER A 5 15.96 11.58 -9.10
N ASN A 6 15.46 11.17 -10.26
CA ASN A 6 16.18 11.39 -11.51
C ASN A 6 16.10 12.89 -11.81
N ARG A 7 17.16 13.62 -11.48
CA ARG A 7 17.31 15.03 -11.82
C ARG A 7 17.72 15.08 -13.30
N TYR A 8 16.81 15.56 -14.13
CA TYR A 8 17.15 15.92 -15.51
C TYR A 8 17.84 17.27 -15.45
N GLU A 9 19.09 17.31 -15.88
CA GLU A 9 19.86 18.53 -15.99
C GLU A 9 19.90 18.98 -17.44
N ARG A 10 20.02 20.29 -17.65
CA ARG A 10 20.19 20.83 -19.00
C ARG A 10 21.53 20.38 -19.53
N TRP A 11 21.59 20.09 -20.82
CA TRP A 11 22.86 19.79 -21.48
C TRP A 11 23.79 21.00 -21.40
N ASP A 12 24.90 20.86 -20.67
CA ASP A 12 25.91 21.88 -20.42
C ASP A 12 27.21 21.62 -21.20
N GLY A 13 27.24 20.57 -22.03
CA GLY A 13 28.38 20.19 -22.84
C GLY A 13 29.47 19.42 -22.09
N SER A 14 29.38 19.30 -20.76
CA SER A 14 30.29 18.43 -19.98
C SER A 14 29.88 16.96 -20.01
N GLN A 15 28.67 16.68 -20.50
CA GLN A 15 28.12 15.34 -20.61
C GLN A 15 28.77 14.61 -21.78
N GLU A 16 29.54 13.57 -21.48
CA GLU A 16 30.09 12.61 -22.45
C GLU A 16 29.27 11.30 -22.41
N PRO A 17 28.01 11.26 -22.89
CA PRO A 17 27.15 10.08 -22.82
C PRO A 17 27.66 8.92 -23.68
N LEU A 18 28.50 9.22 -24.68
CA LEU A 18 29.14 8.24 -25.55
C LEU A 18 30.59 7.94 -25.12
N GLY A 19 31.15 8.72 -24.17
CA GLY A 19 32.51 8.55 -23.67
C GLY A 19 33.57 8.52 -24.78
N ARG A 20 34.64 7.75 -24.52
CA ARG A 20 35.76 7.52 -25.45
C ARG A 20 35.45 6.57 -26.62
N ASP A 21 34.22 6.06 -26.66
CA ASP A 21 33.82 5.05 -27.65
C ASP A 21 32.97 5.68 -28.77
N ALA A 22 32.87 7.01 -28.80
CA ALA A 22 32.13 7.74 -29.84
C ALA A 22 32.71 7.49 -31.25
N GLU A 23 34.03 7.35 -31.37
CA GLU A 23 34.72 7.07 -32.62
C GLU A 23 34.35 5.70 -33.17
N ASP A 24 34.36 4.66 -32.33
CA ASP A 24 33.95 3.29 -32.70
C ASP A 24 32.47 3.25 -33.16
N LEU A 25 31.63 4.12 -32.59
CA LEU A 25 30.24 4.30 -33.01
C LEU A 25 30.14 4.89 -34.43
N PHE A 26 30.91 5.93 -34.71
CA PHE A 26 30.93 6.56 -36.03
C PHE A 26 31.50 5.64 -37.10
N ASP A 27 32.52 4.84 -36.77
CA ASP A 27 33.03 3.80 -37.68
C ASP A 27 31.94 2.78 -38.03
N ARG A 28 31.12 2.39 -37.06
CA ARG A 28 29.99 1.47 -37.29
C ARG A 28 28.90 2.09 -38.17
N LEU A 29 28.58 3.36 -37.95
CA LEU A 29 27.65 4.11 -38.82
C LEU A 29 28.20 4.25 -40.24
N ALA A 30 29.49 4.55 -40.38
CA ALA A 30 30.15 4.67 -41.66
C ALA A 30 30.11 3.33 -42.43
N GLU A 31 30.35 2.20 -41.76
CA GLU A 31 30.22 0.87 -42.36
C GLU A 31 28.81 0.61 -42.92
N ASP A 32 27.76 0.94 -42.16
CA ASP A 32 26.37 0.78 -42.61
C ASP A 32 26.04 1.71 -43.80
N LEU A 33 26.62 2.91 -43.85
CA LEU A 33 26.52 3.82 -45.00
C LEU A 33 27.24 3.28 -46.23
N PHE A 34 28.46 2.76 -46.07
CA PHE A 34 29.25 2.18 -47.16
C PHE A 34 28.61 0.93 -47.76
N GLN A 35 27.83 0.18 -46.98
CA GLN A 35 27.03 -0.95 -47.46
C GLN A 35 25.79 -0.53 -48.28
N GLY A 36 25.66 0.77 -48.60
CA GLY A 36 24.59 1.30 -49.45
C GLY A 36 23.34 1.73 -48.67
N GLY A 37 23.45 1.91 -47.36
CA GLY A 37 22.36 2.36 -46.50
C GLY A 37 22.12 3.86 -46.57
N ASP A 38 20.87 4.24 -46.32
CA ASP A 38 20.50 5.62 -45.98
C ASP A 38 20.95 5.91 -44.53
N PHE A 39 21.49 7.12 -44.29
CA PHE A 39 21.90 7.57 -42.96
C PHE A 39 20.76 7.50 -41.95
N ASP A 40 19.57 7.92 -42.34
CA ASP A 40 18.40 7.91 -41.47
C ASP A 40 18.08 6.48 -41.02
N TYR A 41 18.23 5.54 -41.95
CA TYR A 41 18.02 4.12 -41.67
C TYR A 41 19.08 3.55 -40.73
N ALA A 42 20.36 3.86 -40.96
CA ALA A 42 21.46 3.40 -40.12
C ALA A 42 21.33 3.95 -38.69
N LEU A 43 21.04 5.24 -38.55
CA LEU A 43 20.80 5.87 -37.26
C LEU A 43 19.58 5.28 -36.55
N HIS A 44 18.46 5.12 -37.25
CA HIS A 44 17.26 4.51 -36.66
C HIS A 44 17.52 3.09 -36.17
N ARG A 45 18.23 2.27 -36.95
CA ARG A 45 18.62 0.91 -36.59
C ARG A 45 19.54 0.90 -35.37
N LEU A 46 20.55 1.76 -35.36
CA LEU A 46 21.49 1.92 -34.25
C LEU A 46 20.76 2.31 -32.96
N MET A 47 19.88 3.29 -33.02
CA MET A 47 19.11 3.76 -31.86
C MET A 47 18.10 2.72 -31.37
N SER A 48 17.47 1.98 -32.30
CA SER A 48 16.48 0.95 -31.95
C SER A 48 17.13 -0.23 -31.22
N ARG A 49 18.22 -0.77 -31.78
CA ARG A 49 18.89 -1.98 -31.28
C ARG A 49 19.97 -1.69 -30.23
N GLY A 50 20.49 -0.47 -30.22
CA GLY A 50 21.68 -0.10 -29.49
C GLY A 50 22.94 -0.57 -30.20
N TRP A 51 24.07 -0.45 -29.52
CA TRP A 51 25.36 -0.88 -30.05
C TRP A 51 26.25 -1.44 -28.95
N ARG A 52 27.32 -2.09 -29.39
CA ARG A 52 28.34 -2.66 -28.50
C ARG A 52 29.70 -2.29 -29.08
N ASP A 53 30.57 -1.77 -28.23
CA ASP A 53 31.94 -1.45 -28.60
C ASP A 53 32.81 -2.72 -28.69
N ARG A 54 34.09 -2.53 -29.03
CA ARG A 54 35.07 -3.63 -29.07
C ARG A 54 35.46 -4.15 -27.68
N GLN A 55 35.28 -3.35 -26.63
CA GLN A 55 35.62 -3.69 -25.24
C GLN A 55 34.48 -4.47 -24.55
N GLY A 56 33.31 -4.58 -25.19
CA GLY A 56 32.13 -5.25 -24.69
C GLY A 56 31.13 -4.33 -23.98
N HIS A 57 31.41 -3.03 -23.85
CA HIS A 57 30.44 -2.06 -23.35
C HIS A 57 29.26 -1.97 -24.31
N LYS A 58 28.05 -2.03 -23.75
CA LYS A 58 26.80 -2.01 -24.51
C LYS A 58 26.05 -0.72 -24.23
N LEU A 59 25.82 0.07 -25.26
CA LEU A 59 24.80 1.11 -25.21
C LEU A 59 23.44 0.49 -25.55
N PRO A 60 22.49 0.45 -24.60
CA PRO A 60 21.18 -0.13 -24.85
C PRO A 60 20.39 0.69 -25.86
N GLY A 61 19.68 0.01 -26.77
CA GLY A 61 18.75 0.64 -27.69
C GLY A 61 17.41 0.99 -27.06
N PHE A 62 16.59 1.73 -27.80
CA PHE A 62 15.23 2.07 -27.38
C PHE A 62 14.35 0.86 -27.14
N GLU A 63 14.47 -0.20 -27.93
CA GLU A 63 13.69 -1.43 -27.73
C GLU A 63 13.98 -2.05 -26.36
N GLU A 64 15.26 -2.14 -26.00
CA GLU A 64 15.69 -2.67 -24.70
C GLU A 64 15.26 -1.76 -23.55
N MET A 65 15.38 -0.44 -23.70
CA MET A 65 14.93 0.51 -22.68
C MET A 65 13.42 0.45 -22.46
N LEU A 66 12.63 0.33 -23.52
CA LEU A 66 11.18 0.13 -23.44
C LEU A 66 10.85 -1.19 -22.75
N GLU A 67 11.58 -2.26 -23.04
CA GLU A 67 11.36 -3.54 -22.39
C GLU A 67 11.65 -3.48 -20.89
N ARG A 68 12.78 -2.87 -20.51
CA ARG A 68 13.09 -2.61 -19.09
C ARG A 68 12.00 -1.77 -18.42
N LEU A 69 11.42 -0.80 -19.12
CA LEU A 69 10.32 0.02 -18.60
C LEU A 69 9.04 -0.81 -18.40
N ARG A 70 8.69 -1.67 -19.37
CA ARG A 70 7.55 -2.60 -19.24
C ARG A 70 7.73 -3.54 -18.05
N GLN A 71 8.92 -4.11 -17.89
CA GLN A 71 9.25 -4.97 -16.76
C GLN A 71 9.14 -4.25 -15.42
N LYS A 72 9.67 -3.01 -15.33
CA LYS A 72 9.51 -2.18 -14.13
C LYS A 72 8.04 -1.91 -13.83
N ARG A 73 7.23 -1.57 -14.84
CA ARG A 73 5.78 -1.38 -14.67
C ARG A 73 5.11 -2.64 -14.11
N LEU A 74 5.41 -3.81 -14.66
CA LEU A 74 4.87 -5.09 -14.17
C LEU A 74 5.29 -5.39 -12.74
N GLN A 75 6.55 -5.13 -12.37
CA GLN A 75 7.02 -5.30 -11.00
C GLN A 75 6.31 -4.37 -10.03
N GLN A 76 6.07 -3.10 -10.40
CA GLN A 76 5.30 -2.17 -9.58
C GLN A 76 3.85 -2.66 -9.41
N LEU A 77 3.19 -3.09 -10.49
CA LEU A 77 1.83 -3.64 -10.41
C LEU A 77 1.75 -4.91 -9.55
N LYS A 78 2.74 -5.80 -9.62
CA LYS A 78 2.83 -6.97 -8.73
C LYS A 78 3.08 -6.58 -7.27
N ARG A 79 3.92 -5.58 -7.01
CA ARG A 79 4.18 -5.07 -5.66
C ARG A 79 2.95 -4.43 -5.04
N TYR A 80 2.17 -3.74 -5.86
CA TYR A 80 0.87 -3.17 -5.49
C TYR A 80 -0.28 -4.06 -5.96
N ASN A 81 -0.14 -5.40 -5.89
CA ASN A 81 -1.29 -6.26 -6.07
C ASN A 81 -2.19 -6.06 -4.84
N LEU A 82 -3.02 -5.03 -4.91
CA LEU A 82 -3.90 -4.56 -3.86
C LEU A 82 -4.88 -5.66 -3.41
N ASN A 83 -4.99 -6.78 -4.12
CA ASN A 83 -5.79 -7.94 -3.73
C ASN A 83 -5.48 -8.44 -2.32
N ASP A 84 -4.22 -8.45 -1.89
CA ASP A 84 -3.88 -8.92 -0.53
C ASP A 84 -4.26 -7.89 0.55
N VAL A 85 -3.98 -6.61 0.30
CA VAL A 85 -4.39 -5.51 1.19
C VAL A 85 -5.92 -5.42 1.30
N PHE A 86 -6.64 -5.53 0.17
CA PHE A 86 -8.10 -5.56 0.14
C PHE A 86 -8.69 -6.85 0.74
N GLY A 87 -7.99 -7.98 0.62
CA GLY A 87 -8.36 -9.25 1.25
C GLY A 87 -8.40 -9.14 2.77
N ASN A 88 -7.34 -8.62 3.37
CA ASN A 88 -7.25 -8.38 4.81
C ASN A 88 -8.33 -7.40 5.31
N ILE A 89 -8.63 -6.35 4.54
CA ILE A 89 -9.71 -5.40 4.86
C ILE A 89 -11.07 -6.10 4.83
N ARG A 90 -11.31 -6.93 3.81
CA ARG A 90 -12.56 -7.70 3.66
C ARG A 90 -12.76 -8.68 4.82
N GLU A 91 -11.70 -9.37 5.22
CA GLU A 91 -11.72 -10.29 6.36
C GLU A 91 -12.07 -9.57 7.66
N LYS A 92 -11.38 -8.45 7.96
CA LYS A 92 -11.67 -7.62 9.14
C LYS A 92 -13.11 -7.10 9.15
N LEU A 93 -13.63 -6.66 8.00
CA LEU A 93 -15.02 -6.21 7.89
C LEU A 93 -16.02 -7.35 8.13
N ASN A 94 -15.74 -8.55 7.61
CA ASN A 94 -16.57 -9.73 7.87
C ASN A 94 -16.57 -10.12 9.35
N ASP A 95 -15.43 -10.03 10.03
CA ASP A 95 -15.34 -10.30 11.47
C ASP A 95 -16.12 -9.29 12.30
N ILE A 96 -16.07 -8.00 11.95
CA ILE A 96 -16.88 -6.97 12.59
C ILE A 96 -18.37 -7.27 12.38
N LEU A 97 -18.79 -7.56 11.15
CA LEU A 97 -20.18 -7.90 10.84
C LEU A 97 -20.67 -9.13 11.61
N ARG A 98 -19.82 -10.15 11.75
CA ARG A 98 -20.14 -11.36 12.52
C ARG A 98 -20.36 -11.05 13.99
N ARG A 99 -19.46 -10.27 14.60
CA ARG A 99 -19.56 -9.85 16.01
C ARG A 99 -20.79 -8.99 16.27
N GLU A 100 -21.10 -8.06 15.37
CA GLU A 100 -22.33 -7.25 15.47
C GLU A 100 -23.58 -8.12 15.40
N ARG A 101 -23.66 -9.06 14.45
CA ARG A 101 -24.80 -9.99 14.36
C ARG A 101 -24.96 -10.84 15.61
N GLN A 102 -23.86 -11.36 16.16
CA GLN A 102 -23.88 -12.13 17.40
C GLN A 102 -24.34 -11.26 18.57
N GLY A 103 -23.76 -10.08 18.76
CA GLY A 103 -24.16 -9.17 19.84
C GLY A 103 -25.59 -8.67 19.74
N ILE A 104 -26.15 -8.53 18.53
CA ILE A 104 -27.57 -8.24 18.31
C ILE A 104 -28.43 -9.43 18.76
N ASN A 105 -28.07 -10.65 18.36
CA ASN A 105 -28.79 -11.86 18.76
C ASN A 105 -28.74 -12.07 20.28
N ASP A 106 -27.57 -11.92 20.91
CA ASP A 106 -27.41 -12.09 22.35
C ASP A 106 -28.31 -11.10 23.13
N ARG A 107 -28.38 -9.83 22.69
CA ARG A 107 -29.27 -8.83 23.29
C ARG A 107 -30.75 -9.13 23.03
N LEU A 108 -31.10 -9.68 21.87
CA LEU A 108 -32.46 -10.12 21.56
C LEU A 108 -32.89 -11.32 22.41
N GLU A 109 -31.97 -12.24 22.70
CA GLU A 109 -32.20 -13.43 23.54
C GLU A 109 -32.21 -13.08 25.05
N GLN A 110 -31.48 -12.04 25.47
CA GLN A 110 -31.49 -11.55 26.87
C GLN A 110 -32.63 -10.56 27.16
N ALA A 111 -33.25 -9.97 26.12
CA ALA A 111 -34.40 -9.11 26.25
C ALA A 111 -35.65 -9.77 26.91
N PRO A 112 -36.00 -11.06 26.66
CA PRO A 112 -37.08 -11.71 27.38
C PRO A 112 -36.74 -12.04 28.84
N GLU A 113 -35.49 -12.36 29.19
CA GLU A 113 -35.10 -12.69 30.58
C GLU A 113 -35.02 -11.45 31.49
N SER A 114 -34.59 -10.31 30.93
CA SER A 114 -34.48 -9.05 31.67
C SER A 114 -35.86 -8.49 32.11
N ALA A 115 -36.92 -8.80 31.35
CA ALA A 115 -38.28 -8.39 31.67
C ALA A 115 -38.93 -9.27 32.76
N GLU A 116 -38.48 -10.51 32.93
CA GLU A 116 -38.97 -11.42 33.97
C GLU A 116 -38.27 -11.21 35.32
N GLU A 117 -36.97 -10.86 35.34
CA GLU A 117 -36.25 -10.52 36.59
C GLU A 117 -36.69 -9.16 37.18
N GLU A 118 -36.99 -8.15 36.37
CA GLU A 118 -37.58 -6.88 36.86
C GLU A 118 -39.01 -7.05 37.41
N ALA A 119 -39.78 -8.01 36.87
CA ALA A 119 -41.12 -8.32 37.38
C ALA A 119 -41.09 -9.13 38.70
N ALA A 120 -40.05 -9.93 38.94
CA ALA A 120 -39.91 -10.75 40.15
C ALA A 120 -39.30 -10.00 41.35
N GLY A 121 -38.66 -8.84 41.14
CA GLY A 121 -37.93 -8.08 42.17
C GLY A 121 -38.72 -7.07 43.00
N THR A 122 -39.97 -6.73 42.63
CA THR A 122 -40.72 -5.66 43.34
C THR A 122 -41.78 -6.23 44.28
N ARG A 123 -41.36 -6.65 45.48
CA ARG A 123 -42.28 -6.94 46.60
C ARG A 123 -41.91 -6.07 47.81
N PRO A 124 -42.64 -4.98 48.11
CA PRO A 124 -42.38 -4.20 49.31
C PRO A 124 -42.87 -4.96 50.56
N PRO A 125 -42.10 -5.05 51.65
CA PRO A 125 -42.60 -5.65 52.89
C PRO A 125 -43.59 -4.71 53.57
N ALA A 126 -44.82 -5.18 53.77
CA ALA A 126 -45.86 -4.49 54.51
C ALA A 126 -45.75 -4.77 56.02
N GLY A 127 -45.66 -3.70 56.80
CA GLY A 127 -46.40 -3.53 58.07
C GLY A 127 -45.83 -4.17 59.35
N ARG A 128 -45.17 -3.34 60.18
CA ARG A 128 -45.25 -3.49 61.64
C ARG A 128 -45.33 -2.12 62.31
N ARG A 129 -46.52 -1.76 62.80
CA ARG A 129 -46.74 -0.66 63.75
C ARG A 129 -46.56 -1.20 65.17
N GLY A 130 -45.84 -0.48 66.03
CA GLY A 130 -45.88 -0.74 67.47
C GLY A 130 -44.77 -0.16 68.35
N ARG A 131 -44.93 1.14 68.70
CA ARG A 131 -44.54 1.82 69.97
C ARG A 131 -43.08 2.26 70.23
N HIS A 132 -42.96 3.59 70.42
CA HIS A 132 -42.26 4.38 71.46
C HIS A 132 -41.08 3.72 72.23
N HIS A 133 -39.90 4.32 72.43
CA HIS A 133 -39.58 5.64 73.00
C HIS A 133 -38.08 6.00 72.74
N PRO A 134 -37.61 7.24 73.03
CA PRO A 134 -36.36 7.78 72.48
C PRO A 134 -35.18 7.80 73.47
N SER A 135 -33.96 7.67 72.94
CA SER A 135 -32.71 8.13 73.58
C SER A 135 -31.60 8.04 72.52
N ALA A 136 -31.21 9.15 71.90
CA ALA A 136 -30.18 10.09 72.33
C ALA A 136 -28.76 9.66 71.90
N GLN A 137 -28.13 10.53 71.09
CA GLN A 137 -26.69 10.74 70.94
C GLN A 137 -25.92 9.57 70.27
N ARG A 138 -24.83 9.72 69.51
CA ARG A 138 -23.88 10.83 69.27
C ARG A 138 -22.98 10.40 68.10
N LEU A 139 -22.63 11.36 67.24
CA LEU A 139 -21.28 11.66 66.71
C LEU A 139 -20.36 10.60 66.04
N ARG A 140 -19.68 11.13 64.99
CA ARG A 140 -18.35 10.85 64.41
C ARG A 140 -18.31 9.78 63.31
N VAL A 141 -18.03 10.13 62.05
CA VAL A 141 -16.83 10.76 61.44
C VAL A 141 -15.56 9.97 61.75
N HIS A 142 -15.03 9.32 60.72
CA HIS A 142 -13.61 9.13 60.36
C HIS A 142 -13.65 8.21 59.13
N GLY A 143 -12.90 8.41 58.05
CA GLY A 143 -11.79 9.30 57.73
C GLY A 143 -11.22 8.76 56.42
#